data_AF-A0A380CXF0-F1
#
_entry.id   AF-A0A380CXF0-F1
#
_cell.length_a   1.000
_cell.length_b   1.000
_cell.length_c   1.000
_cell.angle_alpha   90.00
_cell.angle_beta   90.00
_cell.angle_gamma   90.00
#
_symmetry.space_group_name_H-M   'P 1'
#
loop_
_entity.id
_entity.type
_entity.pdbx_description
1 polymer ?
#
loop_
_entity_poly.entity_id
_entity_poly.type
_entity_poly.pdbx_seq_one_letter_code
_entity_poly.pdbx_strand_id
1 'polypeptide(L)'
;MEEVPSNKQKHKKIQKALLCALGITVVYGIIIYFIPKGGLDGLGYLLFTPVVFIGGFLFYYIFDYFKSIHKLPWLFSVSGILLLFTLYNSGLWNLDIWLRNLFHSGKLPSLYAGYQDINQPALKFGSRTIALLYESEERIDHYLTSNNDLIIKREKKGEENSDHRFTVYEFTKLNPSGNISGTYNYIQHDYKDQEVLFEGYLINADKAYYKTWPLDGDTSRKTISIQNEHLDWDEGRQIELYRRIQGDASVFYTDYDHSLRREGEETIYFQKIVYKIGEDWFIFFENLNEDKKGYPYVRSRGKTINNIFGHLAENGLDWVDNVSTNIESQYFEKLKLTRLTHIIGGNTPASKSDEWLGYLYTNLTVGKDTLKFKDEFYLDEEWKQSPVTINGQLFGTLSRPDNDFFTTYLYFENKNLHYKLFTNSLRKLYIIK
;
A
#
# COMPACT_ATOMS: atom_id res chain seq x y z
N MET A 1 1.29 63.49 45.67
CA MET A 1 2.76 63.48 45.61
C MET A 1 3.18 62.05 45.43
N GLU A 2 3.48 61.63 44.20
CA GLU A 2 4.11 60.30 43.98
C GLU A 2 5.54 60.37 44.51
N GLU A 3 5.87 59.53 45.49
CA GLU A 3 7.25 59.36 45.95
C GLU A 3 8.09 58.85 44.78
N VAL A 4 9.04 59.67 44.32
CA VAL A 4 10.01 59.25 43.32
C VAL A 4 10.83 58.11 43.93
N PRO A 5 10.79 56.90 43.36
CA PRO A 5 11.44 55.75 43.95
C PRO A 5 12.95 56.00 44.05
N SER A 6 13.48 55.84 45.26
CA SER A 6 14.90 55.97 45.58
C SER A 6 15.76 55.18 44.58
N ASN A 7 16.90 55.74 44.17
CA ASN A 7 17.82 55.13 43.21
C ASN A 7 18.23 53.69 43.61
N LYS A 8 18.25 53.43 44.93
CA LYS A 8 18.52 52.11 45.52
C LYS A 8 17.42 51.08 45.23
N GLN A 9 16.15 51.49 45.18
CA GLN A 9 15.03 50.60 44.82
C GLN A 9 15.02 50.27 43.33
N LYS A 10 15.35 51.23 42.45
CA LYS A 10 15.48 51.00 41.00
C LYS A 10 16.57 49.97 40.70
N HIS A 11 17.75 50.12 41.30
CA HIS A 11 18.85 49.15 41.15
C HIS A 11 18.46 47.74 41.63
N LYS A 12 17.75 47.62 42.77
CA LYS A 12 17.31 46.32 43.28
C LYS A 12 16.31 45.61 42.37
N LYS A 13 15.44 46.37 41.66
CA LYS A 13 14.51 45.79 40.66
C LYS A 13 15.26 45.29 39.42
N ILE A 14 16.20 46.07 38.89
CA ILE A 14 17.01 45.67 37.73
C ILE A 14 17.82 44.41 38.02
N GLN A 15 18.43 44.31 39.21
CA GLN A 15 19.18 43.10 39.63
C GLN A 15 18.29 41.84 39.67
N LYS A 16 17.06 41.97 40.18
CA LYS A 16 16.10 40.86 40.19
C LYS A 16 15.64 40.45 38.78
N ALA A 17 15.41 41.43 37.91
CA ALA A 17 15.08 41.19 36.51
C ALA A 17 16.20 40.43 35.78
N LEU A 18 17.46 40.85 36.00
CA LEU A 18 18.64 40.17 35.46
C LEU A 18 18.78 38.75 35.98
N LEU A 19 18.60 38.54 37.29
CA LEU A 19 18.64 37.19 37.88
C LEU A 19 17.53 36.28 37.31
N CYS A 20 16.34 36.83 37.10
CA CYS A 20 15.22 36.11 36.50
C CYS A 20 15.52 35.73 35.04
N ALA A 21 15.98 36.69 34.23
CA ALA A 21 16.38 36.47 32.85
C ALA A 21 17.49 35.40 32.73
N LEU A 22 18.50 35.48 33.60
CA LEU A 22 19.62 34.55 33.63
C LEU A 22 19.16 33.15 34.05
N GLY A 23 18.30 33.03 35.06
CA GLY A 23 17.70 31.76 35.48
C GLY A 23 16.89 31.09 34.36
N ILE A 24 16.02 31.85 33.68
CA ILE A 24 15.23 31.33 32.54
C ILE A 24 16.13 30.89 31.39
N THR A 25 17.18 31.66 31.10
CA THR A 25 18.13 31.34 30.01
C THR A 25 18.94 30.07 30.32
N VAL A 26 19.36 29.87 31.57
CA VAL A 26 20.04 28.64 31.99
C VAL A 26 19.12 27.43 31.86
N VAL A 27 17.87 27.52 32.34
CA VAL A 27 16.89 26.44 32.19
C VAL A 27 16.62 26.11 30.72
N TYR A 28 16.47 27.13 29.87
CA TYR A 28 16.33 26.96 28.42
C TYR A 28 17.54 26.23 27.81
N GLY A 29 18.76 26.62 28.17
CA GLY A 29 19.98 25.97 27.73
C GLY A 29 20.06 24.49 28.13
N ILE A 30 19.62 24.16 29.34
CA ILE A 30 19.55 22.77 29.82
C ILE A 30 18.50 21.98 29.02
N ILE A 31 17.29 22.52 28.82
CA ILE A 31 16.23 21.83 28.08
C ILE A 31 16.66 21.54 26.64
N ILE A 32 17.27 22.50 25.94
CA ILE A 32 17.75 22.30 24.56
C ILE A 32 18.80 21.19 24.48
N TYR A 33 19.66 21.04 25.51
CA TYR A 33 20.67 20.00 25.52
C TYR A 33 20.07 18.59 25.45
N PHE A 34 18.84 18.41 25.94
CA PHE A 34 18.12 17.13 25.92
C PHE A 34 17.20 16.93 24.70
N ILE A 35 17.07 17.91 23.81
CA ILE A 35 16.28 17.76 22.57
C ILE A 35 17.17 17.13 21.47
N PRO A 36 16.77 16.00 20.86
CA PRO A 36 17.57 15.36 19.81
C PRO A 36 17.75 16.29 18.61
N LYS A 37 19.00 16.55 18.23
CA LYS A 37 19.37 17.52 17.18
C LYS A 37 19.43 16.85 15.80
N GLY A 38 18.61 17.33 14.86
CA GLY A 38 18.82 17.11 13.42
C GLY A 38 19.35 18.37 12.75
N GLY A 39 20.39 18.26 11.91
CA GLY A 39 20.80 19.31 10.96
C GLY A 39 21.10 20.72 11.52
N LEU A 40 20.72 21.73 10.72
CA LEU A 40 20.95 23.18 10.91
C LEU A 40 20.31 23.78 12.18
N ASP A 41 19.50 23.00 12.91
CA ASP A 41 18.75 23.44 14.09
C ASP A 41 19.66 23.94 15.23
N GLY A 42 20.90 23.44 15.31
CA GLY A 42 21.88 23.83 16.33
C GLY A 42 22.21 25.34 16.35
N LEU A 43 22.20 26.00 15.18
CA LEU A 43 22.44 27.44 15.07
C LEU A 43 21.20 28.26 15.44
N GLY A 44 20.01 27.76 15.14
CA GLY A 44 18.74 28.40 15.53
C GLY A 44 18.62 28.55 17.04
N TYR A 45 19.00 27.54 17.82
CA TYR A 45 18.95 27.59 19.29
C TYR A 45 19.93 28.61 19.90
N LEU A 46 21.12 28.75 19.33
CA LEU A 46 22.09 29.78 19.74
C LEU A 46 21.55 31.19 19.48
N LEU A 47 20.97 31.41 18.29
CA LEU A 47 20.36 32.70 17.92
C LEU A 47 19.11 33.05 18.76
N PHE A 48 18.42 32.07 19.32
CA PHE A 48 17.28 32.29 20.22
C PHE A 48 17.67 32.59 21.68
N THR A 49 18.91 32.35 22.09
CA THR A 49 19.35 32.56 23.48
C THR A 49 19.23 34.03 23.92
N PRO A 50 19.63 35.03 23.10
CA PRO A 50 19.40 36.44 23.42
C PRO A 50 17.91 36.80 23.51
N VAL A 51 17.06 36.18 22.67
CA VAL A 51 15.61 36.40 22.67
C VAL A 51 14.98 35.89 23.97
N VAL A 52 15.39 34.71 24.45
CA VAL A 52 14.94 34.14 25.73
C VAL A 52 15.40 35.00 26.90
N PHE A 53 16.63 35.51 26.86
CA PHE A 53 17.14 36.40 27.91
C PHE A 53 16.35 37.72 27.98
N ILE A 54 16.13 38.38 26.83
CA ILE A 54 15.31 39.60 26.74
C ILE A 54 13.88 39.32 27.18
N GLY A 55 13.30 38.21 26.74
CA GLY A 55 11.96 37.77 27.12
C GLY A 55 11.82 37.54 28.62
N GLY A 56 12.80 36.87 29.25
CA GLY A 56 12.82 36.66 30.70
C GLY A 56 12.96 37.96 31.49
N PHE A 57 13.74 38.92 30.98
CA PHE A 57 13.85 40.25 31.57
C PHE A 57 12.52 41.02 31.51
N LEU A 58 11.85 41.02 30.35
CA LEU A 58 10.54 41.65 30.18
C LEU A 58 9.45 40.95 31.02
N PHE A 59 9.47 39.62 31.08
CA PHE A 59 8.55 38.83 31.89
C PHE A 59 8.61 39.21 33.36
N TYR A 60 9.80 39.47 33.92
CA TYR A 60 9.92 39.93 35.31
C TYR A 60 9.15 41.22 35.58
N TYR A 61 9.22 42.21 34.69
CA TYR A 61 8.50 43.47 34.86
C TYR A 61 6.99 43.30 34.71
N ILE A 62 6.54 42.48 33.76
CA ILE A 62 5.13 42.11 33.60
C ILE A 62 4.65 41.39 34.86
N PHE A 63 5.41 40.43 35.37
CA PHE A 63 5.10 39.70 36.59
C PHE A 63 5.01 40.61 37.83
N ASP A 64 5.99 41.52 38.02
CA ASP A 64 6.00 42.48 39.14
C ASP A 64 4.78 43.42 39.06
N TYR A 65 4.42 43.87 37.85
CA TYR A 65 3.23 44.68 37.62
C TYR A 65 1.94 43.92 37.99
N PHE A 66 1.71 42.72 37.45
CA PHE A 66 0.51 41.93 37.75
C PHE A 66 0.42 41.49 39.22
N LYS A 67 1.58 41.28 39.87
CA LYS A 67 1.68 41.05 41.32
C LYS A 67 1.23 42.28 42.11
N SER A 68 1.66 43.47 41.70
CA SER A 68 1.33 44.73 42.38
C SER A 68 -0.16 45.05 42.37
N ILE A 69 -0.89 44.66 41.32
CA ILE A 69 -2.34 44.84 41.20
C ILE A 69 -3.16 43.62 41.68
N HIS A 70 -2.52 42.63 42.31
CA HIS A 70 -3.13 41.38 42.78
C HIS A 70 -3.89 40.59 41.69
N LYS A 71 -3.48 40.73 40.42
CA LYS A 71 -4.05 40.01 39.27
C LYS A 71 -3.11 38.96 38.70
N LEU A 72 -2.21 38.40 39.51
CA LEU A 72 -1.38 37.25 39.13
C LEU A 72 -2.19 36.10 38.48
N PRO A 73 -3.39 35.74 38.97
CA PRO A 73 -4.22 34.72 38.31
C PRO A 73 -4.53 35.05 36.85
N TRP A 74 -4.73 36.34 36.51
CA TRP A 74 -4.99 36.77 35.13
C TRP A 74 -3.76 36.60 34.24
N LEU A 75 -2.57 36.99 34.71
CA LEU A 75 -1.33 36.81 33.95
C LEU A 75 -1.12 35.32 33.62
N PHE A 76 -1.23 34.44 34.63
CA PHE A 76 -1.05 33.00 34.41
C PHE A 76 -2.16 32.40 33.54
N SER A 77 -3.39 32.87 33.65
CA SER A 77 -4.49 32.41 32.78
C SER A 77 -4.25 32.80 31.32
N VAL A 78 -3.88 34.05 31.05
CA VAL A 78 -3.59 34.53 29.69
C VAL A 78 -2.36 33.85 29.10
N SER A 79 -1.28 33.72 29.88
CA SER A 79 -0.08 33.00 29.45
C SER A 79 -0.36 31.52 29.19
N GLY A 80 -1.20 30.88 30.01
CA GLY A 80 -1.63 29.50 29.80
C GLY A 80 -2.45 29.32 28.52
N ILE A 81 -3.39 30.24 28.24
CA ILE A 81 -4.17 30.23 27.00
C ILE A 81 -3.27 30.42 25.78
N LEU A 82 -2.33 31.38 25.84
CA LEU A 82 -1.37 31.62 24.75
C LEU A 82 -0.48 30.41 24.50
N LEU A 83 -0.01 29.75 25.57
CA LEU A 83 0.79 28.53 25.47
C LEU A 83 -0.01 27.38 24.84
N LEU A 84 -1.26 27.18 25.26
CA LEU A 84 -2.13 26.17 24.65
C LEU A 84 -2.40 26.48 23.17
N PHE A 85 -2.59 27.75 22.82
CA PHE A 85 -2.78 28.18 21.43
C PHE A 85 -1.52 27.94 20.60
N THR A 86 -0.32 28.27 21.09
CA THR A 86 0.92 27.99 20.35
C THR A 86 1.21 26.50 20.26
N LEU A 87 0.97 25.71 21.31
CA LEU A 87 1.11 24.24 21.25
C LEU A 87 0.12 23.62 20.26
N TYR A 88 -1.12 24.10 20.20
CA TYR A 88 -2.12 23.67 19.22
C TYR A 88 -1.69 23.99 17.79
N ASN A 89 -1.27 25.23 17.50
CA ASN A 89 -0.91 25.64 16.14
C ASN A 89 0.45 25.10 15.66
N SER A 90 1.37 24.80 16.58
CA SER A 90 2.69 24.27 16.24
C SER A 90 2.68 22.76 15.96
N GLY A 91 1.59 22.05 16.29
CA GLY A 91 1.53 20.59 16.22
C GLY A 91 2.48 19.89 17.20
N LEU A 92 3.06 20.63 18.16
CA LEU A 92 3.91 20.07 19.21
C LEU A 92 3.09 19.07 20.04
N TRP A 93 3.63 17.85 20.14
CA TRP A 93 3.02 16.71 20.83
C TRP A 93 1.67 16.25 20.28
N ASN A 94 1.31 16.63 19.04
CA ASN A 94 0.01 16.30 18.45
C ASN A 94 -1.18 16.70 19.35
N LEU A 95 -1.05 17.83 20.08
CA LEU A 95 -2.09 18.32 20.98
C LEU A 95 -3.39 18.63 20.23
N ASP A 96 -3.27 19.11 18.99
CA ASP A 96 -4.37 19.31 18.06
C ASP A 96 -5.14 18.02 17.76
N ILE A 97 -4.43 16.93 17.46
CA ILE A 97 -5.01 15.59 17.25
C ILE A 97 -5.64 15.05 18.53
N TRP A 98 -4.95 15.21 19.67
CA TRP A 98 -5.48 14.78 20.96
C TRP A 98 -6.79 15.48 21.32
N LEU A 99 -6.86 16.81 21.15
CA LEU A 99 -8.08 17.58 21.38
C LEU A 99 -9.19 17.14 20.41
N ARG A 100 -8.90 16.98 19.12
CA ARG A 100 -9.88 16.50 18.14
C ARG A 100 -10.45 15.13 18.52
N ASN A 101 -9.60 14.20 18.96
CA ASN A 101 -10.03 12.90 19.44
C ASN A 101 -10.84 12.99 20.75
N LEU A 102 -10.47 13.87 21.68
CA LEU A 102 -11.19 14.05 22.94
C LEU A 102 -12.63 14.53 22.73
N PHE A 103 -12.84 15.43 21.75
CA PHE A 103 -14.17 15.93 21.40
C PHE A 103 -14.89 15.06 20.35
N HIS A 104 -14.21 14.04 19.81
CA HIS A 104 -14.84 13.07 18.92
C HIS A 104 -15.67 12.08 19.74
N SER A 105 -16.98 12.10 19.54
CA SER A 105 -17.92 11.18 20.20
C SER A 105 -18.83 10.52 19.17
N GLY A 106 -18.21 9.81 18.21
CA GLY A 106 -18.95 8.97 17.29
C GLY A 106 -19.51 7.75 18.02
N LYS A 107 -20.80 7.72 18.31
CA LYS A 107 -21.47 6.46 18.68
C LYS A 107 -21.81 5.70 17.41
N LEU A 108 -21.44 4.42 17.36
CA LEU A 108 -21.86 3.52 16.29
C LEU A 108 -23.40 3.52 16.18
N PRO A 109 -23.98 3.88 15.03
CA PRO A 109 -25.42 3.76 14.85
C PRO A 109 -25.86 2.30 15.04
N SER A 110 -26.97 2.08 15.75
CA SER A 110 -27.43 0.74 16.13
C SER A 110 -27.64 -0.21 14.94
N LEU A 111 -27.94 0.34 13.76
CA LEU A 111 -28.12 -0.44 12.52
C LEU A 111 -26.85 -1.19 12.09
N TYR A 112 -25.66 -0.70 12.49
CA TYR A 112 -24.36 -1.28 12.15
C TYR A 112 -23.80 -2.20 13.25
N ALA A 113 -24.46 -2.30 14.41
CA ALA A 113 -23.97 -3.10 15.53
C ALA A 113 -23.87 -4.61 15.22
N GLY A 114 -24.62 -5.11 14.23
CA GLY A 114 -24.64 -6.52 13.83
C GLY A 114 -23.63 -6.90 12.74
N TYR A 115 -22.74 -6.00 12.31
CA TYR A 115 -21.73 -6.30 11.30
C TYR A 115 -20.58 -7.12 11.90
N GLN A 116 -20.11 -8.11 11.13
CA GLN A 116 -19.07 -9.05 11.56
C GLN A 116 -17.69 -8.59 11.05
N ASP A 117 -16.61 -8.85 11.79
CA ASP A 117 -15.25 -8.54 11.32
C ASP A 117 -14.82 -9.56 10.25
N ILE A 118 -14.43 -9.06 9.06
CA ILE A 118 -14.04 -9.89 7.91
C ILE A 118 -12.79 -10.76 8.18
N ASN A 119 -11.97 -10.39 9.16
CA ASN A 119 -10.78 -11.14 9.53
C ASN A 119 -11.06 -12.32 10.47
N GLN A 120 -12.32 -12.55 10.86
CA GLN A 120 -12.67 -13.76 11.61
C GLN A 120 -12.51 -15.02 10.73
N PRO A 121 -12.12 -16.19 11.31
CA PRO A 121 -11.81 -17.38 10.53
C PRO A 121 -12.92 -17.86 9.58
N ALA A 122 -14.17 -17.77 10.02
CA ALA A 122 -15.34 -18.04 9.19
C ALA A 122 -16.53 -17.19 9.64
N LEU A 123 -17.25 -16.60 8.69
CA LEU A 123 -18.48 -15.84 8.93
C LEU A 123 -19.67 -16.57 8.32
N LYS A 124 -20.76 -16.65 9.06
CA LYS A 124 -22.03 -17.21 8.58
C LYS A 124 -22.99 -16.09 8.24
N PHE A 125 -23.74 -16.27 7.15
CA PHE A 125 -24.78 -15.34 6.72
C PHE A 125 -25.83 -16.09 5.89
N GLY A 126 -27.08 -16.04 6.31
CA GLY A 126 -28.15 -16.84 5.69
C GLY A 126 -27.81 -18.34 5.70
N SER A 127 -27.87 -18.98 4.53
CA SER A 127 -27.47 -20.38 4.35
C SER A 127 -26.01 -20.59 3.94
N ARG A 128 -25.17 -19.55 4.00
CA ARG A 128 -23.81 -19.54 3.45
C ARG A 128 -22.76 -19.34 4.52
N THR A 129 -21.54 -19.75 4.18
CA THR A 129 -20.34 -19.45 4.96
C THR A 129 -19.28 -18.84 4.06
N ILE A 130 -18.62 -17.78 4.53
CA ILE A 130 -17.37 -17.28 3.95
C ILE A 130 -16.23 -17.64 4.89
N ALA A 131 -15.12 -18.11 4.34
CA ALA A 131 -13.91 -18.42 5.10
C ALA A 131 -12.67 -17.98 4.31
N LEU A 132 -11.64 -17.56 5.03
CA LEU A 132 -10.34 -17.29 4.42
C LEU A 132 -9.77 -18.61 3.91
N LEU A 133 -9.47 -18.67 2.61
CA LEU A 133 -8.88 -19.83 1.97
C LEU A 133 -7.35 -19.70 1.95
N TYR A 134 -6.84 -18.55 1.53
CA TYR A 134 -5.41 -18.26 1.48
C TYR A 134 -5.08 -16.82 1.83
N GLU A 135 -3.91 -16.64 2.42
CA GLU A 135 -3.23 -15.38 2.63
C GLU A 135 -1.77 -15.51 2.16
N SER A 136 -1.20 -14.43 1.64
CA SER A 136 0.15 -14.36 1.09
C SER A 136 0.80 -13.00 1.37
N GLU A 137 2.10 -12.86 1.17
CA GLU A 137 2.80 -11.55 1.26
C GLU A 137 2.66 -10.78 -0.05
N GLU A 138 2.71 -11.53 -1.16
CA GLU A 138 2.51 -11.05 -2.51
C GLU A 138 1.06 -11.25 -2.99
N ARG A 139 0.75 -10.68 -4.16
CA ARG A 139 -0.52 -10.89 -4.83
C ARG A 139 -0.76 -12.39 -5.10
N ILE A 140 -2.00 -12.83 -4.88
CA ILE A 140 -2.47 -14.17 -5.26
C ILE A 140 -2.96 -14.13 -6.72
N ASP A 141 -2.42 -15.03 -7.54
CA ASP A 141 -2.84 -15.20 -8.94
C ASP A 141 -3.79 -16.39 -9.10
N HIS A 142 -4.67 -16.32 -10.09
CA HIS A 142 -5.79 -17.25 -10.24
C HIS A 142 -6.08 -17.58 -11.70
N TYR A 143 -6.12 -18.85 -12.06
CA TYR A 143 -6.57 -19.29 -13.40
C TYR A 143 -7.71 -20.28 -13.30
N LEU A 144 -8.78 -20.07 -14.06
CA LEU A 144 -9.86 -21.05 -14.20
C LEU A 144 -9.63 -21.84 -15.48
N THR A 145 -9.37 -23.15 -15.34
CA THR A 145 -9.15 -24.04 -16.49
C THR A 145 -10.43 -24.29 -17.27
N SER A 146 -10.31 -24.83 -18.49
CA SER A 146 -11.46 -25.27 -19.29
C SER A 146 -12.31 -26.35 -18.61
N ASN A 147 -11.73 -27.11 -17.67
CA ASN A 147 -12.42 -28.12 -16.87
C ASN A 147 -13.09 -27.53 -15.61
N ASN A 148 -13.03 -26.21 -15.43
CA ASN A 148 -13.50 -25.49 -14.25
C ASN A 148 -12.73 -25.85 -12.96
N ASP A 149 -11.48 -26.29 -13.10
CA ASP A 149 -10.56 -26.30 -11.95
C ASP A 149 -9.97 -24.91 -11.76
N LEU A 150 -9.95 -24.42 -10.52
CA LEU A 150 -9.30 -23.17 -10.18
C LEU A 150 -7.88 -23.42 -9.70
N ILE A 151 -6.93 -22.79 -10.37
CA ILE A 151 -5.51 -22.80 -10.03
C ILE A 151 -5.21 -21.52 -9.27
N ILE A 152 -4.63 -21.66 -8.09
CA ILE A 152 -4.28 -20.55 -7.21
C ILE A 152 -2.77 -20.58 -7.03
N LYS A 153 -2.06 -19.51 -7.38
CA LYS A 153 -0.64 -19.31 -7.10
C LYS A 153 -0.50 -18.31 -5.97
N ARG A 154 0.31 -18.64 -4.98
CA ARG A 154 0.65 -17.74 -3.87
C ARG A 154 2.09 -17.94 -3.44
N GLU A 155 2.67 -16.92 -2.82
CA GLU A 155 3.89 -17.13 -2.03
C GLU A 155 3.52 -17.87 -0.73
N LYS A 156 4.27 -18.92 -0.45
CA LYS A 156 4.14 -19.72 0.77
C LYS A 156 4.98 -19.09 1.87
N LYS A 157 4.32 -18.56 2.90
CA LYS A 157 4.97 -18.20 4.17
C LYS A 157 5.53 -19.47 4.81
N GLY A 158 6.85 -19.61 4.82
CA GLY A 158 7.51 -20.62 5.64
C GLY A 158 7.56 -20.16 7.10
N GLU A 159 7.32 -21.07 8.05
CA GLU A 159 7.68 -20.84 9.47
C GLU A 159 9.21 -20.61 9.64
N GLU A 160 10.01 -20.85 8.59
CA GLU A 160 11.46 -20.65 8.51
C GLU A 160 11.92 -19.97 7.18
N ASN A 161 11.16 -19.05 6.58
CA ASN A 161 11.71 -18.19 5.50
C ASN A 161 12.63 -17.09 6.09
N SER A 162 13.54 -17.47 6.99
CA SER A 162 14.62 -16.60 7.49
C SER A 162 15.79 -16.51 6.50
N ASP A 163 15.75 -17.30 5.43
CA ASP A 163 16.74 -17.30 4.37
C ASP A 163 16.21 -16.53 3.15
N HIS A 164 16.49 -15.22 3.08
CA HIS A 164 16.13 -14.32 1.97
C HIS A 164 16.77 -14.68 0.62
N ARG A 165 17.34 -15.89 0.46
CA ARG A 165 18.01 -16.37 -0.75
C ARG A 165 17.06 -16.99 -1.78
N PHE A 166 15.82 -17.34 -1.41
CA PHE A 166 14.84 -17.89 -2.33
C PHE A 166 13.40 -17.63 -1.86
N THR A 167 12.47 -17.63 -2.81
CA THR A 167 11.03 -17.51 -2.57
C THR A 167 10.35 -18.83 -2.92
N VAL A 168 9.45 -19.32 -2.07
CA VAL A 168 8.69 -20.55 -2.34
C VAL A 168 7.27 -20.19 -2.79
N TYR A 169 6.91 -20.57 -4.00
CA TYR A 169 5.55 -20.43 -4.53
C TYR A 169 4.80 -21.76 -4.40
N GLU A 170 3.59 -21.69 -3.88
CA GLU A 170 2.65 -22.80 -3.83
C GLU A 170 1.52 -22.59 -4.85
N PHE A 171 1.29 -23.62 -5.66
CA PHE A 171 0.20 -23.70 -6.62
C PHE A 171 -0.81 -24.74 -6.10
N THR A 172 -2.06 -24.34 -5.92
CA THR A 172 -3.14 -25.22 -5.48
C THR A 172 -4.22 -25.31 -6.57
N LYS A 173 -4.65 -26.54 -6.87
CA LYS A 173 -5.77 -26.83 -7.75
C LYS A 173 -7.02 -27.13 -6.91
N LEU A 174 -8.09 -26.37 -7.10
CA LEU A 174 -9.41 -26.63 -6.57
C LEU A 174 -10.34 -27.15 -7.65
N ASN A 175 -11.07 -28.22 -7.36
CA ASN A 175 -12.10 -28.73 -8.25
C ASN A 175 -13.38 -27.87 -8.22
N PRO A 176 -14.38 -28.14 -9.09
CA PRO A 176 -15.64 -27.38 -9.11
C PRO A 176 -16.43 -27.35 -7.79
N SER A 177 -16.20 -28.31 -6.90
CA SER A 177 -16.80 -28.37 -5.56
C SER A 177 -16.03 -27.56 -4.50
N GLY A 178 -14.90 -26.94 -4.88
CA GLY A 178 -14.04 -26.17 -4.00
C GLY A 178 -13.23 -27.05 -3.04
N ASN A 179 -12.88 -28.27 -3.46
CA ASN A 179 -11.98 -29.17 -2.73
C ASN A 179 -10.61 -29.18 -3.43
N ILE A 180 -9.54 -29.25 -2.64
CA ILE A 180 -8.18 -29.35 -3.17
C ILE A 180 -8.01 -30.70 -3.88
N SER A 181 -7.67 -30.67 -5.17
CA SER A 181 -7.39 -31.86 -5.98
C SER A 181 -5.90 -32.03 -6.29
N GLY A 182 -5.07 -31.01 -6.03
CA GLY A 182 -3.62 -31.12 -6.14
C GLY A 182 -2.89 -29.88 -5.62
N THR A 183 -1.62 -30.08 -5.26
CA THR A 183 -0.70 -29.01 -4.88
C THR A 183 0.65 -29.22 -5.56
N TYR A 184 1.29 -28.14 -5.96
CA TYR A 184 2.63 -28.12 -6.54
C TYR A 184 3.43 -26.96 -5.93
N ASN A 185 4.69 -27.19 -5.58
CA ASN A 185 5.56 -26.17 -5.01
C ASN A 185 6.73 -25.88 -5.95
N TYR A 186 7.11 -24.62 -6.02
CA TYR A 186 8.22 -24.13 -6.81
C TYR A 186 9.14 -23.27 -5.96
N ILE A 187 10.44 -23.50 -6.08
CA ILE A 187 11.48 -22.71 -5.40
C ILE A 187 12.11 -21.80 -6.43
N GLN A 188 11.94 -20.49 -6.22
CA GLN A 188 12.51 -19.44 -7.05
C GLN A 188 13.78 -18.91 -6.38
N HIS A 189 14.94 -19.10 -7.01
CA HIS A 189 16.22 -18.66 -6.46
C HIS A 189 16.55 -17.18 -6.76
N ASP A 190 16.06 -16.66 -7.88
CA ASP A 190 16.22 -15.26 -8.26
C ASP A 190 15.06 -14.80 -9.15
N TYR A 191 15.03 -13.52 -9.53
CA TYR A 191 13.94 -12.96 -10.34
C TYR A 191 13.83 -13.56 -11.75
N LYS A 192 14.92 -14.09 -12.32
CA LYS A 192 14.93 -14.77 -13.63
C LYS A 192 14.47 -16.22 -13.52
N ASP A 193 14.50 -16.79 -12.33
CA ASP A 193 14.04 -18.17 -12.11
C ASP A 193 12.55 -18.25 -11.81
N GLN A 194 11.69 -17.67 -12.65
CA GLN A 194 10.25 -17.59 -12.37
C GLN A 194 9.44 -18.65 -13.15
N GLU A 195 8.53 -19.35 -12.46
CA GLU A 195 7.42 -20.08 -13.09
C GLU A 195 6.16 -19.20 -13.12
N VAL A 196 5.79 -18.79 -14.34
CA VAL A 196 4.60 -17.98 -14.63
C VAL A 196 3.41 -18.90 -14.92
N LEU A 197 2.27 -18.64 -14.27
CA LEU A 197 1.00 -19.31 -14.59
C LEU A 197 0.32 -18.54 -15.73
N PHE A 198 0.32 -19.11 -16.93
CA PHE A 198 -0.27 -18.48 -18.12
C PHE A 198 -1.10 -19.48 -18.91
N GLU A 199 -2.38 -19.16 -19.17
CA GLU A 199 -3.31 -20.00 -19.94
C GLU A 199 -3.30 -21.50 -19.55
N GLY A 200 -3.19 -21.78 -18.25
CA GLY A 200 -3.18 -23.16 -17.74
C GLY A 200 -1.83 -23.88 -17.82
N TYR A 201 -0.77 -23.21 -18.23
CA TYR A 201 0.60 -23.73 -18.22
C TYR A 201 1.45 -23.06 -17.15
N LEU A 202 2.43 -23.79 -16.62
CA LEU A 202 3.51 -23.21 -15.83
C LEU A 202 4.73 -23.06 -16.74
N ILE A 203 5.14 -21.83 -17.03
CA ILE A 203 6.17 -21.52 -18.02
C ILE A 203 7.35 -20.86 -17.31
N ASN A 204 8.56 -21.33 -17.60
CA ASN A 204 9.80 -20.67 -17.23
C ASN A 204 10.57 -20.32 -18.51
N ALA A 205 10.53 -19.04 -18.89
CA ALA A 205 11.10 -18.55 -20.15
C ALA A 205 12.64 -18.52 -20.12
N ASP A 206 13.25 -18.32 -18.95
CA ASP A 206 14.70 -18.32 -18.79
C ASP A 206 15.32 -19.72 -18.86
N LYS A 207 14.63 -20.72 -18.32
CA LYS A 207 15.04 -22.13 -18.38
C LYS A 207 14.42 -22.89 -19.56
N ALA A 208 13.70 -22.19 -20.44
CA ALA A 208 13.08 -22.71 -21.66
C ALA A 208 12.30 -24.02 -21.47
N TYR A 209 11.41 -24.05 -20.47
CA TYR A 209 10.50 -25.17 -20.28
C TYR A 209 9.09 -24.73 -19.90
N TYR A 210 8.13 -25.63 -20.11
CA TYR A 210 6.79 -25.52 -19.56
C TYR A 210 6.36 -26.82 -18.87
N LYS A 211 5.31 -26.74 -18.07
CA LYS A 211 4.62 -27.88 -17.44
C LYS A 211 3.12 -27.78 -17.66
N THR A 212 2.46 -28.94 -17.73
CA THR A 212 1.01 -29.05 -17.92
C THR A 212 0.25 -29.35 -16.64
N TRP A 213 0.94 -29.36 -15.47
CA TRP A 213 0.35 -29.63 -14.16
C TRP A 213 -1.02 -28.97 -13.91
N PRO A 214 -1.26 -27.69 -14.25
CA PRO A 214 -2.56 -27.10 -14.03
C PRO A 214 -3.69 -27.76 -14.85
N LEU A 215 -3.38 -28.35 -16.02
CA LEU A 215 -4.33 -29.04 -16.89
C LEU A 215 -4.52 -30.52 -16.51
N ASP A 216 -3.42 -31.26 -16.32
CA ASP A 216 -3.44 -32.73 -16.23
C ASP A 216 -2.73 -33.30 -14.99
N GLY A 217 -2.06 -32.45 -14.21
CA GLY A 217 -1.28 -32.87 -13.04
C GLY A 217 0.14 -33.34 -13.35
N ASP A 218 0.57 -33.32 -14.63
CA ASP A 218 1.92 -33.67 -15.04
C ASP A 218 2.93 -32.56 -14.69
N THR A 219 3.90 -32.90 -13.83
CA THR A 219 4.96 -31.98 -13.38
C THR A 219 6.23 -32.08 -14.22
N SER A 220 6.27 -32.93 -15.25
CA SER A 220 7.42 -33.10 -16.12
C SER A 220 7.73 -31.82 -16.91
N ARG A 221 9.02 -31.48 -17.01
CA ARG A 221 9.48 -30.33 -17.79
C ARG A 221 9.45 -30.71 -19.27
N LYS A 222 8.72 -29.94 -20.07
CA LYS A 222 8.67 -30.04 -21.52
C LYS A 222 9.47 -28.88 -22.10
N THR A 223 10.43 -29.18 -22.97
CA THR A 223 11.35 -28.17 -23.54
C THR A 223 10.61 -27.22 -24.49
N ILE A 224 11.02 -25.96 -24.47
CA ILE A 224 10.57 -24.93 -25.41
C ILE A 224 11.70 -24.67 -26.42
N SER A 225 11.39 -24.63 -27.71
CA SER A 225 12.38 -24.32 -28.74
C SER A 225 12.75 -22.84 -28.73
N ILE A 226 14.04 -22.53 -28.62
CA ILE A 226 14.52 -21.15 -28.63
C ILE A 226 14.83 -20.70 -30.05
N GLN A 227 14.45 -19.47 -30.38
CA GLN A 227 14.70 -18.81 -31.65
C GLN A 227 15.39 -17.46 -31.42
N ASN A 228 16.38 -17.17 -32.27
CA ASN A 228 17.14 -15.93 -32.24
C ASN A 228 17.86 -15.63 -30.91
N GLU A 229 18.30 -16.66 -30.17
CA GLU A 229 18.97 -16.50 -28.86
C GLU A 229 20.16 -15.54 -28.89
N HIS A 230 20.90 -15.51 -30.00
CA HIS A 230 22.07 -14.65 -30.19
C HIS A 230 21.73 -13.23 -30.67
N LEU A 231 20.45 -12.96 -30.96
CA LEU A 231 19.94 -11.66 -31.45
C LEU A 231 20.46 -11.24 -32.84
N ASP A 232 20.87 -12.21 -33.66
CA ASP A 232 21.49 -11.99 -34.98
C ASP A 232 20.49 -11.89 -36.15
N TRP A 233 19.19 -12.14 -35.93
CA TRP A 233 18.19 -12.06 -37.00
C TRP A 233 17.98 -10.63 -37.50
N ASP A 234 17.87 -10.47 -38.81
CA ASP A 234 17.52 -9.20 -39.43
C ASP A 234 16.06 -8.80 -39.14
N GLU A 235 15.78 -7.50 -39.25
CA GLU A 235 14.46 -6.93 -38.98
C GLU A 235 13.34 -7.53 -39.84
N GLY A 236 13.60 -7.80 -41.12
CA GLY A 236 12.59 -8.36 -42.02
C GLY A 236 12.10 -9.71 -41.54
N ARG A 237 13.04 -10.58 -41.16
CA ARG A 237 12.76 -11.90 -40.60
C ARG A 237 12.02 -11.82 -39.26
N GLN A 238 12.39 -10.89 -38.38
CA GLN A 238 11.70 -10.68 -37.10
C GLN A 238 10.24 -10.22 -37.30
N ILE A 239 10.00 -9.29 -38.24
CA ILE A 239 8.66 -8.80 -38.59
C ILE A 239 7.78 -9.92 -39.18
N GLU A 240 8.36 -10.79 -40.01
CA GLU A 240 7.63 -11.93 -40.56
C GLU A 240 7.20 -12.91 -39.46
N LEU A 241 8.12 -13.28 -38.56
CA LEU A 241 7.81 -14.14 -37.42
C LEU A 241 6.74 -13.50 -36.53
N TYR A 242 6.86 -12.20 -36.27
CA TYR A 242 5.87 -11.45 -35.50
C TYR A 242 4.45 -11.57 -36.08
N ARG A 243 4.29 -11.35 -37.39
CA ARG A 243 2.98 -11.48 -38.06
C ARG A 243 2.43 -12.90 -37.93
N ARG A 244 3.32 -13.90 -38.03
CA ARG A 244 2.95 -15.31 -37.85
C ARG A 244 2.49 -15.59 -36.43
N ILE A 245 3.19 -15.09 -35.41
CA ILE A 245 2.76 -15.25 -34.00
C ILE A 245 1.37 -14.63 -33.82
N GLN A 246 1.13 -13.43 -34.33
CA GLN A 246 -0.18 -12.77 -34.21
C GLN A 246 -1.32 -13.49 -34.92
N GLY A 247 -1.04 -14.10 -36.08
CA GLY A 247 -2.04 -14.82 -36.87
C GLY A 247 -2.33 -16.23 -36.37
N ASP A 248 -1.28 -16.98 -36.02
CA ASP A 248 -1.34 -18.44 -35.87
C ASP A 248 -1.25 -18.91 -34.42
N ALA A 249 -0.68 -18.10 -33.50
CA ALA A 249 -0.44 -18.57 -32.15
C ALA A 249 -1.75 -18.70 -31.36
N SER A 250 -1.97 -19.86 -30.76
CA SER A 250 -3.12 -20.10 -29.88
C SER A 250 -2.92 -19.43 -28.50
N VAL A 251 -1.66 -19.35 -28.07
CA VAL A 251 -1.23 -18.79 -26.79
C VAL A 251 0.04 -17.99 -27.05
N PHE A 252 0.13 -16.77 -26.55
CA PHE A 252 1.40 -16.03 -26.52
C PHE A 252 1.41 -14.96 -25.42
N TYR A 253 2.59 -14.72 -24.85
CA TYR A 253 2.87 -13.56 -24.01
C TYR A 253 4.30 -13.05 -24.22
N THR A 254 4.53 -11.82 -23.77
CA THR A 254 5.85 -11.16 -23.85
C THR A 254 6.38 -10.94 -22.44
N ASP A 255 7.61 -11.37 -22.22
CA ASP A 255 8.42 -11.07 -21.06
C ASP A 255 9.41 -9.95 -21.41
N TYR A 256 9.28 -8.82 -20.71
CA TYR A 256 9.91 -7.55 -21.04
C TYR A 256 11.21 -7.33 -20.24
N ASP A 257 11.92 -6.25 -20.57
CA ASP A 257 13.01 -5.69 -19.75
C ASP A 257 14.25 -6.59 -19.62
N HIS A 258 14.62 -7.27 -20.70
CA HIS A 258 15.89 -8.00 -20.76
C HIS A 258 17.00 -7.14 -21.35
N SER A 259 18.21 -7.27 -20.82
CA SER A 259 19.40 -6.60 -21.34
C SER A 259 20.60 -7.54 -21.33
N LEU A 260 21.40 -7.50 -22.38
CA LEU A 260 22.67 -8.20 -22.50
C LEU A 260 23.79 -7.17 -22.66
N ARG A 261 24.78 -7.21 -21.78
CA ARG A 261 25.99 -6.41 -21.89
C ARG A 261 27.19 -7.32 -22.07
N ARG A 262 27.88 -7.19 -23.20
CA ARG A 262 29.15 -7.87 -23.47
C ARG A 262 30.30 -6.91 -23.19
N GLU A 263 31.45 -7.45 -22.77
CA GLU A 263 32.61 -6.63 -22.41
C GLU A 263 33.11 -5.85 -23.65
N GLY A 264 33.13 -4.52 -23.57
CA GLY A 264 33.52 -3.65 -24.69
C GLY A 264 32.42 -3.34 -25.71
N GLU A 265 31.19 -3.82 -25.51
CA GLU A 265 30.05 -3.59 -26.40
C GLU A 265 28.95 -2.75 -25.72
N GLU A 266 28.09 -2.13 -26.53
CA GLU A 266 26.88 -1.46 -26.04
C GLU A 266 25.89 -2.46 -25.44
N THR A 267 25.06 -2.01 -24.52
CA THR A 267 24.00 -2.84 -23.93
C THR A 267 22.92 -3.09 -24.98
N ILE A 268 22.65 -4.36 -25.27
CA ILE A 268 21.57 -4.77 -26.16
C ILE A 268 20.32 -5.01 -25.31
N TYR A 269 19.23 -4.33 -25.62
CA TYR A 269 17.93 -4.58 -25.02
C TYR A 269 17.12 -5.56 -25.86
N PHE A 270 16.40 -6.46 -25.21
CA PHE A 270 15.59 -7.45 -25.89
C PHE A 270 14.35 -7.83 -25.06
N GLN A 271 13.41 -8.52 -25.70
CA GLN A 271 12.27 -9.13 -25.02
C GLN A 271 12.11 -10.59 -25.46
N LYS A 272 11.47 -11.40 -24.63
CA LYS A 272 11.19 -12.81 -24.91
C LYS A 272 9.71 -12.98 -25.20
N ILE A 273 9.36 -13.39 -26.41
CA ILE A 273 7.99 -13.75 -26.77
C ILE A 273 7.84 -15.26 -26.64
N VAL A 274 7.05 -15.71 -25.67
CA VAL A 274 6.70 -17.13 -25.54
C VAL A 274 5.40 -17.37 -26.27
N TYR A 275 5.36 -18.38 -27.15
CA TYR A 275 4.17 -18.66 -27.94
C TYR A 275 4.01 -20.13 -28.32
N LYS A 276 2.77 -20.53 -28.63
CA LYS A 276 2.39 -21.88 -29.07
C LYS A 276 1.73 -21.85 -30.45
N ILE A 277 2.30 -22.55 -31.43
CA ILE A 277 1.70 -22.78 -32.75
C ILE A 277 1.49 -24.29 -32.93
N GLY A 278 0.23 -24.71 -33.11
CA GLY A 278 -0.12 -26.12 -33.04
C GLY A 278 0.19 -26.71 -31.67
N GLU A 279 1.02 -27.75 -31.62
CA GLU A 279 1.50 -28.37 -30.37
C GLU A 279 2.90 -27.93 -29.96
N ASP A 280 3.59 -27.17 -30.81
CA ASP A 280 4.97 -26.76 -30.58
C ASP A 280 5.04 -25.44 -29.84
N TRP A 281 5.98 -25.37 -28.89
CA TRP A 281 6.26 -24.20 -28.09
C TRP A 281 7.57 -23.57 -28.48
N PHE A 282 7.57 -22.24 -28.51
CA PHE A 282 8.74 -21.45 -28.89
C PHE A 282 8.96 -20.27 -27.93
N ILE A 283 10.23 -19.90 -27.76
CA ILE A 283 10.65 -18.61 -27.22
C ILE A 283 11.41 -17.89 -28.30
N PHE A 284 10.93 -16.71 -28.68
CA PHE A 284 11.62 -15.83 -29.62
C PHE A 284 12.25 -14.66 -28.87
N PHE A 285 13.54 -14.47 -29.07
CA PHE A 285 14.30 -13.34 -28.54
C PHE A 285 14.23 -12.20 -29.57
N GLU A 286 13.46 -11.17 -29.28
CA GLU A 286 13.29 -10.00 -30.16
C GLU A 286 14.27 -8.90 -29.78
N ASN A 287 15.02 -8.40 -30.77
CA ASN A 287 15.97 -7.32 -30.57
C ASN A 287 15.23 -5.98 -30.52
N LEU A 288 15.38 -5.23 -29.41
CA LEU A 288 14.81 -3.90 -29.23
C LEU A 288 15.87 -2.86 -29.59
N ASN A 289 15.84 -2.37 -30.83
CA ASN A 289 16.80 -1.37 -31.29
C ASN A 289 16.32 0.05 -30.85
N GLU A 290 17.14 0.76 -30.05
CA GLU A 290 16.75 2.01 -29.36
C GLU A 290 16.31 3.14 -30.30
N ASP A 291 16.78 3.15 -31.55
CA ASP A 291 16.48 4.20 -32.53
C ASP A 291 15.07 4.13 -33.14
N LYS A 292 14.29 3.07 -32.86
CA LYS A 292 13.09 2.76 -33.64
C LYS A 292 11.80 3.02 -32.87
N LYS A 293 11.41 4.30 -32.82
CA LYS A 293 10.02 4.72 -32.53
C LYS A 293 9.07 4.02 -33.50
N GLY A 294 8.24 3.11 -33.00
CA GLY A 294 7.15 2.49 -33.78
C GLY A 294 7.32 1.02 -34.15
N TYR A 295 8.19 0.26 -33.47
CA TYR A 295 8.17 -1.20 -33.56
C TYR A 295 6.75 -1.73 -33.24
N PRO A 296 6.25 -2.72 -33.99
CA PRO A 296 4.96 -3.31 -33.70
C PRO A 296 5.05 -3.99 -32.33
N TYR A 297 4.47 -3.37 -31.31
CA TYR A 297 4.42 -3.94 -29.97
C TYR A 297 3.58 -5.21 -30.04
N VAL A 298 4.13 -6.41 -29.76
CA VAL A 298 3.26 -7.55 -29.47
C VAL A 298 2.57 -7.16 -28.18
N ARG A 299 1.37 -6.61 -28.31
CA ARG A 299 0.48 -6.52 -27.17
C ARG A 299 0.14 -7.96 -26.85
N SER A 300 0.76 -8.46 -25.78
CA SER A 300 0.37 -9.74 -25.22
C SER A 300 -1.16 -9.77 -25.11
N ARG A 301 -1.79 -10.91 -25.41
CA ARG A 301 -3.21 -11.09 -25.03
C ARG A 301 -3.42 -11.01 -23.51
N GLY A 302 -2.35 -10.89 -22.74
CA GLY A 302 -2.29 -10.15 -21.49
C GLY A 302 -0.87 -10.21 -20.92
N LYS A 303 -0.39 -9.21 -20.16
CA LYS A 303 0.63 -9.52 -19.15
C LYS A 303 0.03 -10.62 -18.28
N THR A 304 0.53 -11.85 -18.37
CA THR A 304 0.91 -12.74 -17.25
C THR A 304 0.11 -12.73 -15.94
N ILE A 305 -1.13 -12.26 -15.94
CA ILE A 305 -1.98 -12.07 -14.77
C ILE A 305 -3.29 -12.76 -15.10
N ASN A 306 -3.24 -14.09 -15.06
CA ASN A 306 -4.43 -14.87 -14.82
C ASN A 306 -5.01 -14.38 -13.49
N ASN A 307 -6.07 -13.60 -13.56
CA ASN A 307 -6.78 -13.17 -12.37
C ASN A 307 -8.26 -13.00 -12.71
N ILE A 308 -9.05 -13.84 -12.08
CA ILE A 308 -10.50 -13.93 -12.21
C ILE A 308 -11.25 -12.64 -11.80
N PHE A 309 -10.61 -11.75 -11.05
CA PHE A 309 -11.20 -10.54 -10.51
C PHE A 309 -10.92 -9.27 -11.34
N GLY A 310 -10.21 -9.37 -12.45
CA GLY A 310 -9.97 -8.21 -13.32
C GLY A 310 -9.42 -8.61 -14.67
N HIS A 311 -9.02 -7.60 -15.44
CA HIS A 311 -8.43 -7.78 -16.77
C HIS A 311 -7.51 -6.60 -17.07
N LEU A 312 -6.67 -6.72 -18.09
CA LEU A 312 -5.95 -5.57 -18.61
C LEU A 312 -6.89 -4.71 -19.45
N ALA A 313 -6.82 -3.40 -19.26
CA ALA A 313 -7.54 -2.41 -20.05
C ALA A 313 -7.27 -2.60 -21.55
N GLU A 314 -8.14 -2.03 -22.38
CA GLU A 314 -7.95 -1.97 -23.84
C GLU A 314 -6.69 -1.22 -24.26
N ASN A 315 -6.00 -0.51 -23.37
CA ASN A 315 -4.68 0.08 -23.63
C ASN A 315 -3.53 -0.93 -23.37
N GLY A 316 -3.80 -2.07 -22.73
CA GLY A 316 -2.85 -3.14 -22.42
C GLY A 316 -1.81 -2.77 -21.36
N LEU A 317 -1.92 -1.58 -20.77
CA LEU A 317 -0.98 -1.02 -19.81
C LEU A 317 -1.56 -1.01 -18.40
N ASP A 318 -2.85 -0.72 -18.29
CA ASP A 318 -3.52 -0.57 -16.99
C ASP A 318 -4.30 -1.82 -16.61
N TRP A 319 -4.24 -2.18 -15.33
CA TRP A 319 -5.09 -3.22 -14.76
C TRP A 319 -6.46 -2.63 -14.42
N VAL A 320 -7.51 -3.33 -14.80
CA VAL A 320 -8.91 -2.95 -14.53
C VAL A 320 -9.56 -4.04 -13.69
N ASP A 321 -9.99 -3.62 -12.51
CA ASP A 321 -10.76 -4.47 -11.60
C ASP A 321 -12.18 -4.71 -12.14
N ASN A 322 -12.65 -5.95 -12.06
CA ASN A 322 -14.04 -6.31 -12.34
C ASN A 322 -14.91 -5.93 -11.13
N VAL A 323 -15.24 -4.65 -11.01
CA VAL A 323 -16.05 -4.12 -9.91
C VAL A 323 -17.43 -4.82 -9.91
N SER A 324 -17.78 -5.41 -8.77
CA SER A 324 -19.03 -6.16 -8.63
C SER A 324 -20.12 -5.28 -8.02
N THR A 325 -21.32 -5.33 -8.59
CA THR A 325 -22.53 -4.72 -8.02
C THR A 325 -23.02 -5.43 -6.75
N ASN A 326 -22.44 -6.58 -6.41
CA ASN A 326 -22.79 -7.34 -5.22
C ASN A 326 -22.21 -6.72 -3.94
N ILE A 327 -21.30 -5.76 -4.06
CA ILE A 327 -20.59 -5.15 -2.95
C ILE A 327 -21.00 -3.69 -2.81
N GLU A 328 -21.42 -3.29 -1.62
CA GLU A 328 -21.88 -1.94 -1.35
C GLU A 328 -21.41 -1.45 0.02
N SER A 329 -20.59 -0.41 0.04
CA SER A 329 -20.15 0.26 1.26
C SER A 329 -21.27 1.13 1.83
N GLN A 330 -21.53 0.97 3.13
CA GLN A 330 -22.70 1.55 3.80
C GLN A 330 -22.32 2.71 4.72
N TYR A 331 -21.21 2.57 5.45
CA TYR A 331 -20.82 3.51 6.49
C TYR A 331 -19.35 3.35 6.86
N PHE A 332 -18.73 4.44 7.30
CA PHE A 332 -17.39 4.41 7.89
C PHE A 332 -17.45 4.98 9.31
N GLU A 333 -17.11 4.14 10.29
CA GLU A 333 -17.01 4.56 11.68
C GLU A 333 -15.61 5.12 11.94
N LYS A 334 -15.53 6.43 12.18
CA LYS A 334 -14.30 7.08 12.63
C LYS A 334 -14.07 6.78 14.11
N LEU A 335 -12.95 6.17 14.46
CA LEU A 335 -12.60 5.85 15.85
C LEU A 335 -11.57 6.83 16.41
N LYS A 336 -10.49 7.06 15.65
CA LYS A 336 -9.37 7.85 16.13
C LYS A 336 -8.64 8.53 14.97
N LEU A 337 -8.47 9.84 15.05
CA LEU A 337 -7.61 10.59 14.17
C LEU A 337 -6.14 10.34 14.55
N THR A 338 -5.31 10.04 13.57
CA THR A 338 -3.87 9.84 13.73
C THR A 338 -3.10 10.66 12.71
N ARG A 339 -1.90 11.10 13.06
CA ARG A 339 -0.99 11.77 12.12
C ARG A 339 0.00 10.74 11.59
N LEU A 340 -0.17 10.35 10.33
CA LEU A 340 0.74 9.43 9.65
C LEU A 340 1.87 10.22 8.98
N THR A 341 3.04 9.60 8.90
CA THR A 341 4.19 10.14 8.17
C THR A 341 4.44 9.24 6.98
N HIS A 342 4.22 9.77 5.79
CA HIS A 342 4.43 9.09 4.53
C HIS A 342 5.83 9.40 4.02
N ILE A 343 6.65 8.36 3.85
CA ILE A 343 8.00 8.48 3.29
C ILE A 343 7.92 8.01 1.85
N ILE A 344 7.83 8.95 0.92
CA ILE A 344 7.97 8.67 -0.51
C ILE A 344 9.48 8.64 -0.77
N GLY A 345 10.01 7.50 -1.22
CA GLY A 345 11.45 7.32 -1.47
C GLY A 345 12.03 8.38 -2.44
N GLY A 346 13.36 8.40 -2.57
CA GLY A 346 14.03 9.27 -3.54
C GLY A 346 14.23 10.72 -3.09
N ASN A 347 14.74 10.93 -1.86
CA ASN A 347 15.07 12.25 -1.29
C ASN A 347 13.89 13.24 -1.17
N THR A 348 12.64 12.79 -1.34
CA THR A 348 11.46 13.62 -1.07
C THR A 348 11.28 13.78 0.44
N PRO A 349 11.07 15.01 0.94
CA PRO A 349 10.74 15.22 2.35
C PRO A 349 9.51 14.40 2.73
N ALA A 350 9.55 13.72 3.87
CA ALA A 350 8.40 12.99 4.37
C ALA A 350 7.19 13.91 4.49
N SER A 351 6.05 13.51 3.91
CA SER A 351 4.78 14.21 4.08
C SER A 351 4.07 13.69 5.32
N LYS A 352 3.23 14.52 5.93
CA LYS A 352 2.36 14.12 7.03
C LYS A 352 0.92 14.34 6.62
N SER A 353 0.06 13.36 6.91
CA SER A 353 -1.38 13.44 6.72
C SER A 353 -2.08 13.10 8.03
N ASP A 354 -3.24 13.72 8.25
CA ASP A 354 -4.11 13.40 9.38
C ASP A 354 -5.23 12.49 8.89
N GLU A 355 -5.19 11.23 9.29
CA GLU A 355 -6.08 10.18 8.79
C GLU A 355 -6.91 9.58 9.93
N TRP A 356 -8.18 9.27 9.65
CA TRP A 356 -9.07 8.62 10.60
C TRP A 356 -8.89 7.11 10.55
N LEU A 357 -8.37 6.51 11.62
CA LEU A 357 -8.52 5.09 11.86
C LEU A 357 -9.99 4.77 12.14
N GLY A 358 -10.50 3.73 11.49
CA GLY A 358 -11.90 3.37 11.59
C GLY A 358 -12.25 2.04 10.93
N TYR A 359 -13.56 1.76 10.90
CA TYR A 359 -14.11 0.57 10.24
C TYR A 359 -15.01 0.96 9.06
N LEU A 360 -14.75 0.40 7.89
CA LEU A 360 -15.67 0.45 6.75
C LEU A 360 -16.67 -0.70 6.84
N TYR A 361 -17.95 -0.37 6.92
CA TYR A 361 -19.07 -1.30 6.98
C TYR A 361 -19.61 -1.53 5.57
N THR A 362 -19.59 -2.78 5.11
CA THR A 362 -19.88 -3.16 3.74
C THR A 362 -20.84 -4.34 3.69
N ASN A 363 -21.74 -4.32 2.70
CA ASN A 363 -22.63 -5.41 2.37
C ASN A 363 -22.07 -6.20 1.18
N LEU A 364 -22.04 -7.53 1.29
CA LEU A 364 -21.82 -8.43 0.17
C LEU A 364 -23.06 -9.29 -0.05
N THR A 365 -23.74 -9.10 -1.17
CA THR A 365 -24.95 -9.86 -1.54
C THR A 365 -24.59 -11.09 -2.36
N VAL A 366 -25.06 -12.26 -1.93
CA VAL A 366 -24.80 -13.55 -2.60
C VAL A 366 -26.13 -14.30 -2.79
N GLY A 367 -26.73 -14.14 -3.95
CA GLY A 367 -28.09 -14.60 -4.20
C GLY A 367 -29.08 -13.83 -3.32
N LYS A 368 -29.79 -14.54 -2.43
CA LYS A 368 -30.76 -13.94 -1.49
C LYS A 368 -30.16 -13.57 -0.12
N ASP A 369 -28.92 -13.98 0.15
CA ASP A 369 -28.27 -13.78 1.44
C ASP A 369 -27.32 -12.58 1.35
N THR A 370 -27.25 -11.77 2.40
CA THR A 370 -26.31 -10.64 2.49
C THR A 370 -25.39 -10.81 3.68
N LEU A 371 -24.09 -10.85 3.42
CA LEU A 371 -23.07 -10.73 4.45
C LEU A 371 -22.90 -9.24 4.80
N LYS A 372 -23.06 -8.93 6.09
CA LYS A 372 -22.76 -7.60 6.65
C LYS A 372 -21.43 -7.69 7.38
N PHE A 373 -20.38 -7.12 6.80
CA PHE A 373 -19.04 -7.19 7.36
C PHE A 373 -18.38 -5.82 7.49
N LYS A 374 -17.41 -5.73 8.40
CA LYS A 374 -16.57 -4.56 8.58
C LYS A 374 -15.10 -4.91 8.41
N ASP A 375 -14.32 -3.93 7.96
CA ASP A 375 -12.88 -4.03 7.72
C ASP A 375 -12.21 -2.73 8.20
N GLU A 376 -10.98 -2.83 8.71
CA GLU A 376 -10.26 -1.72 9.34
C GLU A 376 -9.43 -0.95 8.32
N PHE A 377 -9.51 0.38 8.36
CA PHE A 377 -8.75 1.26 7.48
C PHE A 377 -8.37 2.57 8.17
N TYR A 378 -7.34 3.21 7.63
CA TYR A 378 -7.18 4.66 7.71
C TYR A 378 -7.93 5.33 6.56
N LEU A 379 -8.58 6.45 6.87
CA LEU A 379 -9.30 7.29 5.92
C LEU A 379 -8.63 8.65 5.84
N ASP A 380 -8.17 8.99 4.65
CA ASP A 380 -7.86 10.35 4.23
C ASP A 380 -9.12 10.95 3.56
N GLU A 381 -9.65 12.03 4.14
CA GLU A 381 -10.83 12.73 3.61
C GLU A 381 -10.48 13.84 2.61
N GLU A 382 -9.24 14.32 2.64
CA GLU A 382 -8.75 15.40 1.77
C GLU A 382 -8.43 14.85 0.38
N TRP A 383 -7.86 13.64 0.34
CA TRP A 383 -7.57 12.94 -0.90
C TRP A 383 -8.65 11.90 -1.21
N LYS A 384 -9.20 11.92 -2.43
CA LYS A 384 -10.29 11.02 -2.85
C LYS A 384 -9.88 10.16 -4.04
N GLN A 385 -9.02 9.16 -3.80
CA GLN A 385 -8.53 8.24 -4.83
C GLN A 385 -9.16 6.85 -4.77
N SER A 386 -9.61 6.39 -3.61
CA SER A 386 -10.24 5.07 -3.53
C SER A 386 -11.63 5.10 -4.20
N PRO A 387 -12.01 4.06 -4.95
CA PRO A 387 -13.30 3.97 -5.64
C PRO A 387 -14.49 3.74 -4.69
N VAL A 388 -14.28 3.85 -3.38
CA VAL A 388 -15.32 3.61 -2.38
C VAL A 388 -16.33 4.76 -2.40
N THR A 389 -17.57 4.40 -2.69
CA THR A 389 -18.71 5.31 -2.61
C THR A 389 -19.63 4.90 -1.47
N ILE A 390 -20.10 5.89 -0.72
CA ILE A 390 -21.14 5.72 0.30
C ILE A 390 -22.28 6.67 -0.09
N ASN A 391 -23.49 6.14 -0.25
CA ASN A 391 -24.65 6.89 -0.77
C ASN A 391 -24.36 7.59 -2.13
N GLY A 392 -23.59 6.94 -3.00
CA GLY A 392 -23.23 7.46 -4.33
C GLY A 392 -22.20 8.59 -4.34
N GLN A 393 -21.57 8.91 -3.20
CA GLN A 393 -20.52 9.92 -3.12
C GLN A 393 -19.18 9.28 -2.80
N LEU A 394 -18.12 9.73 -3.50
CA LEU A 394 -16.74 9.36 -3.19
C LEU A 394 -16.40 9.81 -1.77
N PHE A 395 -16.04 8.82 -0.96
CA PHE A 395 -15.92 9.01 0.48
C PHE A 395 -14.54 9.55 0.89
N GLY A 396 -13.47 9.02 0.31
CA GLY A 396 -12.09 9.37 0.62
C GLY A 396 -11.12 8.32 0.09
N THR A 397 -9.83 8.49 0.38
CA THR A 397 -8.82 7.46 0.15
C THR A 397 -8.74 6.58 1.39
N LEU A 398 -8.82 5.27 1.20
CA LEU A 398 -8.64 4.29 2.25
C LEU A 398 -7.27 3.64 2.10
N SER A 399 -6.58 3.46 3.22
CA SER A 399 -5.37 2.67 3.32
C SER A 399 -5.51 1.65 4.45
N ARG A 400 -4.87 0.50 4.29
CA ARG A 400 -4.89 -0.55 5.29
C ARG A 400 -3.83 -0.26 6.37
N PRO A 401 -3.99 -0.77 7.60
CA PRO A 401 -3.02 -0.56 8.69
C PRO A 401 -1.59 -1.06 8.41
N ASP A 402 -1.41 -1.94 7.43
CA ASP A 402 -0.12 -2.43 6.93
C ASP A 402 0.50 -1.55 5.84
N ASN A 403 -0.02 -0.32 5.67
CA ASN A 403 0.35 0.66 4.64
C ASN A 403 0.07 0.21 3.19
N ASP A 404 -0.83 -0.76 2.99
CA ASP A 404 -1.31 -1.10 1.66
C ASP A 404 -2.44 -0.16 1.23
N PHE A 405 -2.40 0.35 0.00
CA PHE A 405 -3.51 1.16 -0.52
C PHE A 405 -4.73 0.28 -0.75
N PHE A 406 -5.89 0.70 -0.27
CA PHE A 406 -7.11 -0.01 -0.58
C PHE A 406 -7.57 0.33 -2.01
N THR A 407 -7.49 -0.67 -2.89
CA THR A 407 -8.01 -0.56 -4.26
C THR A 407 -9.51 -0.79 -4.25
N THR A 408 -9.97 -2.02 -3.97
CA THR A 408 -11.39 -2.34 -3.91
C THR A 408 -11.62 -3.73 -3.28
N TYR A 409 -12.87 -4.05 -3.00
CA TYR A 409 -13.30 -5.43 -2.78
C TYR A 409 -13.69 -6.07 -4.11
N LEU A 410 -13.38 -7.36 -4.29
CA LEU A 410 -13.72 -8.07 -5.53
C LEU A 410 -14.50 -9.34 -5.22
N TYR A 411 -15.42 -9.68 -6.12
CA TYR A 411 -16.29 -10.85 -6.03
C TYR A 411 -16.35 -11.55 -7.37
N PHE A 412 -16.25 -12.88 -7.34
CA PHE A 412 -16.26 -13.72 -8.53
C PHE A 412 -17.25 -14.87 -8.38
N GLU A 413 -18.05 -15.07 -9.41
CA GLU A 413 -19.03 -16.15 -9.51
C GLU A 413 -18.95 -16.79 -10.90
N ASN A 414 -19.01 -18.12 -10.94
CA ASN A 414 -19.08 -18.88 -12.17
C ASN A 414 -20.12 -19.99 -12.02
N LYS A 415 -21.00 -20.13 -13.02
CA LYS A 415 -22.11 -21.09 -13.02
C LYS A 415 -21.68 -22.56 -12.88
N ASN A 416 -20.44 -22.88 -13.24
CA ASN A 416 -19.89 -24.23 -13.18
C ASN A 416 -19.17 -24.52 -11.85
N LEU A 417 -19.06 -23.52 -10.95
CA LEU A 417 -18.47 -23.69 -9.62
C LEU A 417 -19.58 -23.73 -8.56
N HIS A 418 -19.45 -24.65 -7.61
CA HIS A 418 -20.35 -24.76 -6.45
C HIS A 418 -19.95 -23.83 -5.29
N TYR A 419 -19.07 -22.88 -5.56
CA TYR A 419 -18.58 -21.88 -4.61
C TYR A 419 -18.38 -20.55 -5.33
N LYS A 420 -18.29 -19.47 -4.55
CA LYS A 420 -17.85 -18.16 -5.03
C LYS A 420 -16.57 -17.74 -4.36
N LEU A 421 -15.94 -16.72 -4.91
CA LEU A 421 -14.71 -16.18 -4.38
C LEU A 421 -14.90 -14.70 -4.05
N PHE A 422 -14.25 -14.28 -2.99
CA PHE A 422 -14.23 -12.90 -2.53
C PHE A 422 -12.81 -12.53 -2.13
N THR A 423 -12.46 -11.27 -2.30
CA THR A 423 -11.20 -10.74 -1.79
C THR A 423 -11.39 -9.32 -1.28
N ASN A 424 -10.78 -9.02 -0.14
CA ASN A 424 -10.62 -7.67 0.38
C ASN A 424 -9.22 -7.09 0.17
N SER A 425 -8.25 -7.91 -0.21
CA SER A 425 -6.89 -7.50 -0.54
C SER A 425 -6.35 -8.48 -1.56
N LEU A 426 -5.59 -8.01 -2.55
CA LEU A 426 -5.00 -8.89 -3.58
C LEU A 426 -4.13 -10.02 -3.01
N ARG A 427 -3.79 -9.98 -1.72
CA ARG A 427 -3.03 -10.98 -0.96
C ARG A 427 -3.89 -11.97 -0.18
N LYS A 428 -5.22 -11.79 -0.14
CA LYS A 428 -6.18 -12.63 0.57
C LYS A 428 -7.25 -13.16 -0.38
N LEU A 429 -7.54 -14.45 -0.28
CA LEU A 429 -8.61 -15.10 -1.04
C LEU A 429 -9.56 -15.79 -0.08
N TYR A 430 -10.84 -15.48 -0.20
CA TYR A 430 -11.93 -16.09 0.56
C TYR A 430 -12.77 -16.98 -0.35
N ILE A 431 -13.25 -18.08 0.21
CA ILE A 431 -14.21 -18.97 -0.45
C ILE A 431 -15.58 -18.86 0.22
N ILE A 432 -16.63 -18.77 -0.59
CA ILE A 432 -18.03 -18.71 -0.14
C ILE A 432 -18.73 -19.98 -0.61
N LYS A 433 -19.27 -20.76 0.34
CA LYS A 433 -20.04 -21.97 0.07
C LYS A 433 -21.50 -21.76 0.50
#